data_AF-A0A395UK08-F1
#
_entry.id   AF-A0A395UK08-F1
#
_cell.length_a   1.000
_cell.length_b   1.000
_cell.length_c   1.000
_cell.angle_alpha   90.00
_cell.angle_beta   90.00
_cell.angle_gamma   90.00
#
_symmetry.space_group_name_H-M   'P 1'
#
loop_
_entity.id
_entity.type
_entity.pdbx_description
1 polymer ?
#
loop_
_entity_poly.entity_id
_entity_poly.type
_entity_poly.pdbx_seq_one_letter_code
_entity_poly.pdbx_strand_id
1 'polypeptide(L)'
;MKQIDILNWHEFVIRDLFEIKRPEARSQMDYDEGEVPFVASGNFNTGNFNNGVLKYLKPKNDKDIDLGNCITVSPIDGSSFYQECNFLGRGGAGSSIILLYNPKLNNVSSK
;
A
#
# COMPACT_ATOMS: atom_id res chain seq x y z
N MET A 1 11.87 -28.27 -13.63
CA MET A 1 11.74 -27.08 -12.76
C MET A 1 13.03 -26.93 -11.98
N LYS A 2 13.57 -25.71 -11.85
CA LYS A 2 14.73 -25.48 -10.98
C LYS A 2 14.28 -25.54 -9.53
N GLN A 3 15.05 -26.25 -8.69
CA GLN A 3 14.82 -26.31 -7.25
C GLN A 3 15.28 -24.99 -6.63
N ILE A 4 14.46 -24.43 -5.73
CA ILE A 4 14.79 -23.23 -4.97
C ILE A 4 15.71 -23.65 -3.82
N ASP A 5 16.85 -22.98 -3.67
CA ASP A 5 17.73 -23.15 -2.50
C ASP A 5 17.17 -22.37 -1.30
N ILE A 6 16.88 -23.10 -0.23
CA ILE A 6 16.26 -22.58 0.99
C ILE A 6 17.20 -22.60 2.20
N LEU A 7 18.47 -23.00 2.03
CA LEU A 7 19.41 -23.19 3.14
C LEU A 7 19.68 -21.92 3.96
N ASN A 8 19.54 -20.74 3.34
CA ASN A 8 19.80 -19.45 3.96
C ASN A 8 18.53 -18.69 4.34
N TRP A 9 17.35 -19.31 4.30
CA TRP A 9 16.12 -18.67 4.75
C TRP A 9 16.17 -18.47 6.27
N HIS A 10 15.87 -17.26 6.71
CA HIS A 10 15.87 -16.88 8.12
C HIS A 10 14.83 -15.78 8.35
N GLU A 11 14.48 -15.57 9.61
CA GLU A 11 13.63 -14.46 10.01
C GLU A 11 14.33 -13.12 9.77
N PHE A 12 13.57 -12.12 9.34
CA PHE A 12 14.08 -10.77 9.11
C PHE A 12 13.17 -9.74 9.78
N VAL A 13 13.75 -8.59 10.14
CA VAL A 13 13.00 -7.46 10.68
C VAL A 13 12.61 -6.55 9.52
N ILE A 14 11.32 -6.21 9.41
CA ILE A 14 10.78 -5.37 8.31
C ILE A 14 11.53 -4.04 8.19
N ARG A 15 11.89 -3.42 9.31
CA ARG A 15 12.60 -2.13 9.34
C ARG A 15 14.01 -2.20 8.74
N ASP A 16 14.60 -3.39 8.66
CA ASP A 16 15.94 -3.58 8.08
C ASP A 16 15.88 -3.71 6.56
N LEU A 17 14.70 -4.06 6.02
CA LEU A 17 14.48 -4.27 4.59
C LEU A 17 13.71 -3.12 3.92
N PHE A 18 12.88 -2.39 4.67
CA PHE A 18 11.98 -1.39 4.11
C PHE A 18 12.12 -0.03 4.78
N GLU A 19 12.08 1.01 3.97
CA GLU A 19 11.77 2.35 4.43
C GLU A 19 10.27 2.42 4.74
N ILE A 20 9.93 2.71 6.00
CA ILE A 20 8.55 2.75 6.48
C ILE A 20 8.03 4.19 6.48
N LYS A 21 6.93 4.43 5.79
CA LYS A 21 6.24 5.74 5.73
C LYS A 21 4.77 5.61 6.11
N ARG A 22 4.15 6.76 6.33
CA ARG A 22 2.70 6.91 6.47
C ARG A 22 2.21 7.96 5.48
N PRO A 23 1.07 7.74 4.81
CA PRO A 23 0.46 8.75 3.96
C PRO A 23 -0.04 9.92 4.81
N GLU A 24 -0.24 11.06 4.15
CA GLU A 24 -0.88 12.23 4.76
C GLU A 24 -2.33 11.93 5.18
N ALA A 25 -2.85 12.72 6.12
CA ALA A 25 -4.23 12.57 6.57
C ALA A 25 -5.20 12.86 5.42
N ARG A 26 -5.96 11.84 4.99
CA ARG A 26 -6.91 11.96 3.87
C ARG A 26 -8.22 11.24 4.21
N SER A 27 -9.34 11.94 4.04
CA SER A 27 -10.68 11.34 3.98
C SER A 27 -11.14 11.31 2.54
N GLN A 28 -11.72 10.19 2.09
CA GLN A 28 -12.32 10.08 0.75
C GLN A 28 -13.42 11.11 0.49
N MET A 29 -14.01 11.68 1.55
CA MET A 29 -15.06 12.71 1.45
C MET A 29 -14.51 14.08 1.05
N ASP A 30 -13.20 14.30 1.17
CA ASP A 30 -12.56 15.60 0.90
C ASP A 30 -12.09 15.75 -0.55
N TYR A 31 -12.49 14.82 -1.43
CA TYR A 31 -11.98 14.70 -2.80
C TYR A 31 -13.14 14.48 -3.78
N ASP A 32 -12.98 15.06 -4.97
CA ASP A 32 -13.85 14.79 -6.11
C ASP A 32 -13.52 13.44 -6.75
N GLU A 33 -14.46 12.91 -7.52
CA GLU A 33 -14.22 11.71 -8.33
C GLU A 33 -13.14 11.95 -9.39
N GLY A 34 -12.35 10.92 -9.65
CA GLY A 34 -11.24 10.99 -10.59
C GLY A 34 -10.74 9.61 -10.96
N GLU A 35 -9.46 9.53 -11.33
CA GLU A 35 -8.84 8.31 -11.88
C GLU A 35 -7.70 7.77 -11.00
N VAL A 36 -7.33 8.46 -9.92
CA VAL A 36 -6.26 8.01 -9.02
C VAL A 36 -6.84 7.11 -7.94
N PRO A 37 -6.31 5.89 -7.72
CA PRO A 37 -6.85 4.98 -6.73
C PRO A 37 -6.68 5.54 -5.31
N PHE A 38 -7.75 5.51 -4.52
CA PHE A 38 -7.72 5.79 -3.09
C PHE A 38 -7.57 4.48 -2.31
N VAL A 39 -6.38 4.28 -1.74
CA VAL A 39 -6.01 3.02 -1.06
C VAL A 39 -6.18 3.19 0.44
N ALA A 40 -6.85 2.23 1.07
CA ALA A 40 -7.09 2.21 2.51
C ALA A 40 -6.86 0.82 3.11
N SER A 41 -6.96 0.73 4.44
CA SER A 41 -6.81 -0.50 5.22
C SER A 41 -8.06 -1.41 5.09
N GLY A 42 -8.56 -1.60 3.87
CA GLY A 42 -9.90 -2.06 3.51
C GLY A 42 -10.55 -3.04 4.49
N ASN A 43 -11.79 -2.74 4.88
CA ASN A 43 -12.60 -3.57 5.78
C ASN A 43 -12.97 -4.87 5.05
N PHE A 44 -12.30 -5.98 5.40
CA PHE A 44 -12.47 -7.33 4.85
C PHE A 44 -13.95 -7.78 4.73
N ASN A 45 -14.83 -7.19 5.55
CA ASN A 45 -16.28 -7.45 5.58
C ASN A 45 -17.06 -7.00 4.32
N THR A 46 -16.43 -6.33 3.37
CA THR A 46 -17.07 -5.94 2.09
C THR A 46 -16.72 -6.84 0.90
N GLY A 47 -15.93 -7.91 1.11
CA GLY A 47 -15.65 -8.92 0.09
C GLY A 47 -14.87 -8.44 -1.14
N ASN A 48 -14.39 -7.19 -1.13
CA ASN A 48 -13.76 -6.55 -2.28
C ASN A 48 -12.25 -6.40 -2.05
N PHE A 49 -11.49 -7.38 -2.53
CA PHE A 49 -10.03 -7.47 -2.45
C PHE A 49 -9.33 -6.66 -3.56
N ASN A 50 -9.86 -5.48 -3.92
CA ASN A 50 -9.40 -4.69 -5.05
C ASN A 50 -8.05 -3.99 -4.76
N ASN A 51 -7.04 -4.73 -4.33
CA ASN A 51 -5.71 -4.25 -3.97
C ASN A 51 -5.72 -3.11 -2.93
N GLY A 52 -6.71 -3.12 -2.03
CA GLY A 52 -6.92 -2.06 -1.04
C GLY A 52 -7.58 -0.78 -1.57
N VAL A 53 -7.95 -0.72 -2.85
CA VAL A 53 -8.60 0.45 -3.48
C VAL A 53 -10.08 0.51 -3.11
N LEU A 54 -10.51 1.62 -2.49
CA LEU A 54 -11.91 1.87 -2.13
C LEU A 54 -12.67 2.70 -3.18
N LYS A 55 -12.00 3.69 -3.78
CA LYS A 55 -12.58 4.62 -4.76
C LYS A 55 -11.49 5.14 -5.68
N TYR A 56 -11.88 5.81 -6.77
CA TYR A 56 -10.99 6.60 -7.59
C TYR A 56 -11.33 8.08 -7.42
N LEU A 57 -10.30 8.87 -7.11
CA LEU A 57 -10.41 10.27 -6.69
C LEU A 57 -9.44 11.13 -7.47
N LYS A 58 -9.69 12.43 -7.50
CA LYS A 58 -8.80 13.42 -8.12
C LYS A 58 -7.88 14.05 -7.07
N PRO A 59 -6.54 13.95 -7.18
CA PRO A 59 -5.61 14.65 -6.29
C PRO A 59 -5.86 16.17 -6.28
N LYS A 60 -5.64 16.81 -5.13
CA LYS A 60 -5.81 18.28 -5.02
C LYS A 60 -4.72 19.05 -5.75
N ASN A 61 -3.53 18.45 -5.86
CA ASN A 61 -2.36 18.96 -6.59
C ASN A 61 -1.33 17.83 -6.79
N ASP A 62 -0.25 18.10 -7.53
CA ASP A 62 0.78 17.11 -7.86
C ASP A 62 1.55 16.55 -6.66
N LYS A 63 1.55 17.25 -5.52
CA LYS A 63 2.20 16.80 -4.28
C LYS A 63 1.25 16.00 -3.39
N ASP A 64 -0.05 16.05 -3.67
CA ASP A 64 -1.08 15.32 -2.94
C ASP A 64 -1.22 13.90 -3.51
N ILE A 65 -0.11 13.16 -3.52
CA ILE A 65 -0.07 11.78 -4.03
C ILE A 65 1.02 10.99 -3.32
N ASP A 66 0.76 9.73 -3.01
CA ASP A 66 1.76 8.79 -2.53
C ASP A 66 2.39 8.05 -3.73
N LEU A 67 3.70 7.85 -3.66
CA LEU A 67 4.44 7.17 -4.73
C LEU A 67 4.13 5.67 -4.72
N GLY A 68 3.97 5.10 -5.92
CA GLY A 68 3.84 3.67 -6.15
C GLY A 68 5.15 2.90 -5.91
N ASN A 69 5.20 1.67 -6.44
CA ASN A 69 6.25 0.69 -6.17
C ASN A 69 6.48 0.45 -4.67
N CYS A 70 5.39 0.24 -3.93
CA CYS A 70 5.43 0.03 -2.49
C CYS A 70 4.42 -1.03 -2.05
N ILE A 71 4.63 -1.59 -0.86
CA ILE A 71 3.64 -2.44 -0.21
C ILE A 71 2.86 -1.59 0.78
N THR A 72 1.53 -1.60 0.66
CA THR A 72 0.61 -1.02 1.64
C THR A 72 0.18 -2.08 2.62
N VAL A 73 0.29 -1.80 3.92
CA VAL A 73 -0.10 -2.71 5.00
C VAL A 73 -1.22 -2.09 5.83
N SER A 74 -2.28 -2.86 6.04
CA SER A 74 -3.35 -2.54 6.99
C SER A 74 -2.86 -2.75 8.42
N PRO A 75 -2.92 -1.72 9.30
CA PRO A 75 -2.57 -1.89 10.70
C PRO A 75 -3.65 -2.64 11.50
N ILE A 76 -4.82 -2.93 10.89
CA ILE A 76 -5.96 -3.58 11.57
C ILE A 76 -5.80 -5.10 11.56
N ASP A 77 -5.48 -5.65 10.39
CA ASP A 77 -5.50 -7.10 10.13
C ASP A 77 -4.23 -7.61 9.44
N GLY A 78 -3.27 -6.73 9.12
CA GLY A 78 -2.02 -7.09 8.45
C GLY A 78 -2.17 -7.36 6.95
N SER A 79 -3.37 -7.16 6.37
CA SER A 79 -3.57 -7.30 4.92
C SER A 79 -2.60 -6.39 4.16
N SER A 80 -1.95 -6.95 3.14
CA SER A 80 -0.83 -6.33 2.47
C SER A 80 -0.97 -6.42 0.96
N PHE A 81 -0.76 -5.30 0.27
CA PHE A 81 -1.01 -5.15 -1.16
C PHE A 81 0.14 -4.39 -1.83
N TYR A 82 0.55 -4.82 -3.02
CA TYR A 82 1.57 -4.12 -3.80
C TYR A 82 0.92 -3.06 -4.69
N GLN A 83 1.34 -1.81 -4.56
CA GLN A 83 0.85 -0.69 -5.37
C GLN A 83 1.88 -0.40 -6.47
N GLU A 84 1.58 -0.78 -7.70
CA GLU A 84 2.46 -0.52 -8.85
C GLU A 84 2.47 0.97 -9.23
N CYS A 85 1.29 1.59 -9.24
CA CYS A 85 1.09 2.99 -9.61
C CYS A 85 1.00 3.92 -8.40
N ASN A 86 1.17 5.22 -8.64
CA ASN A 86 0.91 6.25 -7.63
C ASN A 86 -0.58 6.25 -7.22
N PHE A 87 -0.84 6.61 -5.97
CA PHE A 87 -2.16 6.48 -5.37
C PHE A 87 -2.39 7.53 -4.29
N LEU A 88 -3.63 7.64 -3.81
CA LEU A 88 -3.99 8.43 -2.64
C LEU A 88 -4.12 7.50 -1.44
N GLY A 89 -3.12 7.47 -0.57
CA GLY A 89 -3.16 6.68 0.65
C GLY A 89 -4.05 7.32 1.70
N ARG A 90 -4.90 6.52 2.34
CA ARG A 90 -5.65 6.93 3.52
C ARG A 90 -4.74 7.01 4.72
N GLY A 91 -4.35 8.22 5.10
CA GLY A 91 -3.66 8.51 6.36
C GLY A 91 -4.58 9.06 7.43
N GLY A 92 -4.01 9.27 8.62
CA GLY A 92 -4.72 9.77 9.81
C GLY A 92 -5.47 8.67 10.60
N ALA A 93 -5.68 8.91 11.90
CA ALA A 93 -6.35 8.03 12.87
C ALA A 93 -5.87 6.55 12.88
N GLY A 94 -6.58 5.67 13.60
CA GLY A 94 -6.16 4.30 13.91
C GLY A 94 -6.15 3.30 12.73
N SER A 95 -6.68 3.70 11.56
CA SER A 95 -6.78 2.84 10.36
C SER A 95 -5.99 3.39 9.17
N SER A 96 -4.99 4.25 9.44
CA SER A 96 -4.03 4.69 8.43
C SER A 96 -3.20 3.51 7.94
N ILE A 97 -3.15 3.32 6.62
CA ILE A 97 -2.23 2.33 6.04
C ILE A 97 -0.77 2.69 6.32
N ILE A 98 0.09 1.67 6.30
CA ILE A 98 1.54 1.79 6.40
C ILE A 98 2.13 1.54 5.01
N LEU A 99 3.11 2.33 4.61
CA LEU A 99 3.78 2.20 3.31
C LEU A 99 5.18 1.63 3.54
N LEU A 100 5.50 0.54 2.83
CA LEU A 100 6.80 -0.11 2.87
C LEU A 100 7.48 0.04 1.50
N TYR A 101 8.54 0.83 1.45
CA TYR A 101 9.33 1.05 0.25
C TYR A 101 10.64 0.28 0.33
N ASN A 102 11.06 -0.29 -0.80
CA ASN A 102 12.38 -0.87 -0.95
C ASN A 102 12.80 -0.74 -2.43
N PRO A 103 13.98 -0.18 -2.75
CA PRO A 103 14.43 -0.02 -4.14
C PRO A 103 14.52 -1.32 -4.96
N LYS A 104 14.57 -2.47 -4.29
CA LYS A 104 14.60 -3.80 -4.92
C LYS A 104 13.19 -4.35 -5.20
N LEU A 105 12.12 -3.69 -4.75
CA LEU A 105 10.74 -4.07 -5.08
C LEU A 105 10.45 -3.85 -6.57
N ASN A 106 9.67 -4.79 -7.12
CA ASN A 106 9.13 -4.75 -8.47
C ASN A 106 7.82 -5.55 -8.53
N ASN A 107 7.15 -5.51 -9.68
CA ASN A 107 5.87 -6.18 -9.91
C ASN A 107 5.91 -7.73 -9.94
N VAL A 108 7.10 -8.35 -9.88
CA VAL A 108 7.25 -9.81 -9.69
C VAL A 108 7.60 -10.18 -8.26
N SER A 109 7.80 -9.19 -7.37
CA SER A 109 8.04 -9.42 -5.94
C SER A 109 6.79 -9.83 -5.17
N SER A 110 5.61 -9.76 -5.80
CA SER A 110 4.30 -10.06 -5.21
C SER A 110 3.61 -11.31 -5.80
N LYS A 111 4.34 -12.16 -6.53
CA LYS A 111 3.82 -13.40 -7.13
C LYS A 111 4.41 -14.65 -6.50
#